data_AF-A0A1H0F7J2-F1
#
_entry.id   AF-A0A1H0F7J2-F1
#
_cell.length_a   1.000
_cell.length_b   1.000
_cell.length_c   1.000
_cell.angle_alpha   90.00
_cell.angle_beta   90.00
_cell.angle_gamma   90.00
#
_symmetry.space_group_name_H-M   'P 1'
#
loop_
_entity.id
_entity.type
_entity.pdbx_description
1 polymer ?
#
loop_
_entity_poly.entity_id
_entity_poly.type
_entity_poly.pdbx_seq_one_letter_code
_entity_poly.pdbx_strand_id
1 'polypeptide(L)'
;MNQQLIEKIVGEVLGQLEKAEALPPNDLIPIAVSARHVHLSLNHVEALFGKGYELTVRTELSQPGQFASNETVVIAGPKGSIERVRILGPARSMTQAEISWTDAMKLGVNPPIRESGDIEGSEAITIIGPKGSLFLEQGLIIAQAHIHMSPKDAARFGVQNGEYVTVETDGIRPIAYRQVKIRVSERYRLEMHIDTDEANASLITKGAFGHLVKFQGNLNVQQETSASVTKSKVDIPYIYPKKLLSRDDVKELNMKEIILEKGTIITALARDTARELGISVSFRK
;
A
#
# COMPACT_ATOMS: atom_id res chain seq x y z
N MET A 1 21.78 -44.12 36.27
CA MET A 1 21.43 -43.00 35.36
C MET A 1 21.05 -41.82 36.25
N ASN A 2 21.64 -40.64 36.07
CA ASN A 2 21.45 -39.52 37.00
C ASN A 2 20.06 -38.89 36.81
N GLN A 3 19.12 -39.26 37.68
CA GLN A 3 17.70 -38.89 37.58
C GLN A 3 17.48 -37.37 37.59
N GLN A 4 18.32 -36.63 38.33
CA GLN A 4 18.30 -35.16 38.37
C GLN A 4 18.71 -34.51 37.05
N LEU A 5 19.63 -35.15 36.30
CA LEU A 5 20.05 -34.67 35.00
C LEU A 5 18.97 -34.90 33.93
N ILE A 6 18.23 -36.02 34.04
CA ILE A 6 17.11 -36.31 33.15
C ILE A 6 15.98 -35.30 33.37
N GLU A 7 15.60 -35.05 34.62
CA GLU A 7 14.55 -34.07 34.95
C GLU A 7 14.89 -32.66 34.47
N LYS A 8 16.16 -32.25 34.59
CA LYS A 8 16.63 -30.95 34.12
C LYS A 8 16.59 -30.84 32.58
N ILE A 9 17.03 -31.87 31.87
CA ILE A 9 16.99 -31.90 30.39
C ILE A 9 15.54 -31.92 29.91
N VAL A 10 14.66 -32.70 30.54
CA VAL A 10 13.24 -32.75 30.20
C VAL A 10 12.59 -31.38 30.46
N GLY A 11 12.88 -30.73 31.59
CA GLY A 11 12.37 -29.39 31.89
C GLY A 11 12.85 -28.32 30.89
N GLU A 12 14.12 -28.38 30.48
CA GLU A 12 14.68 -27.46 29.47
C GLU A 12 14.09 -27.70 28.07
N VAL A 13 13.89 -28.96 27.68
CA VAL A 13 13.28 -29.33 26.39
C VAL A 13 11.80 -28.95 26.38
N LEU A 14 11.05 -29.22 27.45
CA LEU A 14 9.65 -28.81 27.58
C LEU A 14 9.52 -27.28 27.56
N GLY A 15 10.38 -26.56 28.27
CA GLY A 15 10.39 -25.09 28.26
C GLY A 15 10.80 -24.49 26.91
N GLN A 16 11.59 -25.20 26.10
CA GLN A 16 11.90 -24.82 24.72
C GLN A 16 10.74 -25.11 23.76
N LEU A 17 10.00 -26.21 23.98
CA LEU A 17 8.79 -26.53 23.21
C LEU A 17 7.65 -25.55 23.50
N GLU A 18 7.43 -25.17 24.77
CA GLU A 18 6.43 -24.17 25.15
C GLU A 18 6.76 -22.77 24.59
N LYS A 19 8.05 -22.40 24.52
CA LYS A 19 8.48 -21.14 23.89
C LYS A 19 8.45 -21.21 22.35
N ALA A 20 8.53 -22.40 21.76
CA ALA A 20 8.46 -22.62 20.32
C ALA A 20 7.02 -22.65 19.79
N GLU A 21 6.00 -22.82 20.65
CA GLU A 21 4.58 -22.88 20.25
C GLU A 21 3.66 -21.99 21.10
N ALA A 22 4.07 -20.76 21.42
CA ALA A 22 3.09 -19.71 21.72
C ALA A 22 2.46 -19.22 20.41
N LEU A 23 1.71 -20.10 19.74
CA LEU A 23 0.79 -19.70 18.68
C LEU A 23 -0.18 -18.68 19.30
N PRO A 24 -0.42 -17.52 18.65
CA PRO A 24 -1.45 -16.62 19.13
C PRO A 24 -2.81 -17.36 19.17
N PRO A 25 -3.79 -16.89 19.97
CA PRO A 25 -5.15 -17.42 19.94
C PRO A 25 -5.57 -17.71 18.49
N ASN A 26 -6.23 -18.85 18.27
CA ASN A 26 -6.36 -19.54 16.97
C ASN A 26 -6.86 -18.69 15.78
N ASP A 27 -7.35 -17.47 16.04
CA ASP A 27 -7.99 -16.56 15.09
C ASP A 27 -7.24 -15.22 14.89
N LEU A 28 -6.05 -15.02 15.49
CA LEU A 28 -5.27 -13.80 15.29
C LEU A 28 -4.30 -13.89 14.10
N ILE A 29 -4.17 -12.79 13.38
CA ILE A 29 -3.31 -12.61 12.22
C ILE A 29 -2.24 -11.57 12.57
N PRO A 30 -0.94 -11.92 12.56
CA PRO A 30 0.13 -10.96 12.76
C PRO A 30 0.12 -9.89 11.66
N ILE A 31 0.36 -8.63 12.02
CA ILE A 31 0.40 -7.51 11.08
C ILE A 31 1.82 -6.97 10.96
N ALA A 32 2.32 -6.92 9.72
CA ALA A 32 3.59 -6.30 9.35
C ALA A 32 3.37 -5.02 8.55
N VAL A 33 4.06 -3.97 8.98
CA VAL A 33 4.06 -2.67 8.30
C VAL A 33 5.20 -2.66 7.27
N SER A 34 4.83 -2.51 6.01
CA SER A 34 5.75 -2.46 4.88
C SER A 34 6.11 -1.00 4.60
N ALA A 35 7.33 -0.62 4.95
CA ALA A 35 7.90 0.64 4.49
C ALA A 35 8.18 0.59 2.99
N ARG A 36 8.28 1.76 2.36
CA ARG A 36 8.68 1.89 0.95
C ARG A 36 9.92 1.05 0.61
N HIS A 37 9.86 0.32 -0.49
CA HIS A 37 10.94 -0.56 -0.89
C HIS A 37 10.90 -0.88 -2.38
N VAL A 38 11.97 -1.51 -2.86
CA VAL A 38 12.12 -1.94 -4.26
C VAL A 38 12.51 -3.40 -4.32
N HIS A 39 11.87 -4.14 -5.20
CA HIS A 39 12.35 -5.41 -5.73
C HIS A 39 13.05 -5.16 -7.06
N LEU A 40 14.21 -5.77 -7.27
CA LEU A 40 14.99 -5.58 -8.49
C LEU A 40 15.07 -6.87 -9.31
N SER A 41 15.05 -6.74 -10.64
CA SER A 41 15.52 -7.79 -11.52
C SER A 41 17.05 -7.90 -11.47
N LEU A 42 17.60 -9.06 -11.82
CA LEU A 42 19.06 -9.24 -11.84
C LEU A 42 19.76 -8.20 -12.74
N ASN A 43 19.22 -7.94 -13.92
CA ASN A 43 19.76 -6.94 -14.85
C ASN A 43 19.77 -5.53 -14.23
N HIS A 44 18.74 -5.19 -13.45
CA HIS A 44 18.66 -3.89 -12.79
C HIS A 44 19.53 -3.82 -11.53
N VAL A 45 19.78 -4.93 -10.84
CA VAL A 45 20.83 -4.99 -9.81
C VAL A 45 22.17 -4.64 -10.45
N GLU A 46 22.51 -5.26 -11.58
CA GLU A 46 23.78 -4.97 -12.25
C GLU A 46 23.88 -3.53 -12.77
N ALA A 47 22.80 -2.99 -13.35
CA ALA A 47 22.78 -1.61 -13.83
C ALA A 47 22.99 -0.58 -12.70
N LEU A 48 22.46 -0.86 -11.51
CA LEU A 48 22.51 0.07 -10.37
C LEU A 48 23.77 -0.11 -9.51
N PHE A 49 24.32 -1.32 -9.42
CA PHE A 49 25.40 -1.68 -8.48
C PHE A 49 26.67 -2.23 -9.14
N GLY A 50 26.63 -2.59 -10.42
CA GLY A 50 27.75 -3.10 -11.21
C GLY A 50 27.56 -4.54 -11.68
N LYS A 51 28.22 -4.92 -12.77
CA LYS A 51 28.13 -6.26 -13.37
C LYS A 51 28.53 -7.36 -12.37
N GLY A 52 27.73 -8.42 -12.29
CA GLY A 52 27.94 -9.55 -11.39
C GLY A 52 27.67 -9.24 -9.91
N TYR A 53 27.00 -8.12 -9.59
CA TYR A 53 26.73 -7.76 -8.20
C TYR A 53 25.62 -8.60 -7.59
N GLU A 54 25.84 -9.07 -6.36
CA GLU A 54 24.86 -9.81 -5.57
C GLU A 54 24.39 -8.98 -4.37
N LEU A 55 23.07 -8.95 -4.15
CA LEU A 55 22.45 -8.27 -3.02
C LEU A 55 22.89 -8.93 -1.70
N THR A 56 23.24 -8.12 -0.70
CA THR A 56 23.74 -8.63 0.58
C THR A 56 22.65 -8.62 1.65
N VAL A 57 22.54 -9.73 2.39
CA VAL A 57 21.54 -9.86 3.45
C VAL A 57 21.84 -8.91 4.60
N ARG A 58 20.87 -8.07 4.96
CA ARG A 58 20.88 -7.29 6.20
C ARG A 58 20.04 -7.97 7.28
N THR A 59 18.81 -8.35 6.93
CA THR A 59 17.86 -8.95 7.87
C THR A 59 16.88 -9.82 7.12
N GLU A 60 16.72 -11.07 7.56
CA GLU A 60 15.67 -11.97 7.08
C GLU A 60 14.28 -11.39 7.41
N LEU A 61 13.34 -11.56 6.47
CA LEU A 61 11.94 -11.20 6.69
C LEU A 61 11.15 -12.41 7.20
N SER A 62 9.93 -12.14 7.65
CA SER A 62 8.95 -13.15 8.07
C SER A 62 8.64 -14.17 6.98
N GLN A 63 8.52 -13.71 5.73
CA GLN A 63 8.26 -14.56 4.58
C GLN A 63 9.52 -15.37 4.21
N PRO A 64 9.44 -16.71 4.18
CA PRO A 64 10.60 -17.57 3.97
C PRO A 64 11.44 -17.21 2.74
N GLY A 65 12.74 -17.02 2.96
CA GLY A 65 13.72 -16.73 1.91
C GLY A 65 13.63 -15.32 1.32
N GLN A 66 12.86 -14.41 1.93
CA GLN A 66 12.90 -12.98 1.61
C GLN A 66 13.76 -12.24 2.64
N PHE A 67 14.51 -11.23 2.19
CA PHE A 67 15.37 -10.45 3.07
C PHE A 67 15.36 -8.96 2.73
N ALA A 68 15.56 -8.11 3.73
CA ALA A 68 15.98 -6.74 3.53
C ALA A 68 17.48 -6.72 3.21
N SER A 69 17.86 -6.05 2.13
CA SER A 69 19.25 -5.93 1.67
C SER A 69 20.01 -4.86 2.45
N ASN A 70 21.35 -4.86 2.48
CA ASN A 70 22.11 -3.69 3.00
C ASN A 70 22.00 -2.49 2.06
N GLU A 71 21.82 -2.77 0.78
CA GLU A 71 21.72 -1.80 -0.30
C GLU A 71 20.43 -1.00 -0.20
N THR A 72 20.54 0.25 -0.66
CA THR A 72 19.43 1.18 -0.82
C THR A 72 19.59 1.96 -2.10
N VAL A 73 18.48 2.43 -2.66
CA VAL A 73 18.43 3.28 -3.85
C VAL A 73 17.74 4.61 -3.54
N VAL A 74 17.86 5.54 -4.46
CA VAL A 74 17.03 6.74 -4.51
C VAL A 74 15.93 6.52 -5.54
N ILE A 75 14.69 6.85 -5.19
CA ILE A 75 13.57 6.94 -6.13
C ILE A 75 13.32 8.41 -6.43
N ALA A 76 13.23 8.79 -7.71
CA ALA A 76 13.03 10.17 -8.14
C ALA A 76 11.85 10.28 -9.12
N GLY A 77 10.97 11.22 -8.83
CA GLY A 77 9.83 11.60 -9.68
C GLY A 77 9.85 13.10 -9.99
N PRO A 78 8.85 13.62 -10.73
CA PRO A 78 8.84 14.99 -11.24
C PRO A 78 8.94 16.09 -10.17
N LYS A 79 8.45 15.84 -8.95
CA LYS A 79 8.40 16.83 -7.87
C LYS A 79 9.56 16.70 -6.88
N GLY A 80 10.22 15.55 -6.83
CA GLY A 80 11.30 15.33 -5.88
C GLY A 80 11.76 13.88 -5.81
N SER A 81 12.53 13.59 -4.77
CA SER A 81 13.12 12.27 -4.56
C SER A 81 12.96 11.76 -3.13
N ILE A 82 13.08 10.45 -2.99
CA ILE A 82 13.14 9.75 -1.71
C ILE A 82 14.43 8.93 -1.69
N GLU A 83 15.31 9.25 -0.76
CA GLU A 83 16.57 8.56 -0.57
C GLU A 83 16.42 7.35 0.35
N ARG A 84 17.44 6.48 0.33
CA ARG A 84 17.58 5.34 1.24
C ARG A 84 16.38 4.37 1.19
N VAL A 85 15.77 4.23 0.01
CA VAL A 85 14.71 3.24 -0.22
C VAL A 85 15.32 1.84 -0.19
N ARG A 86 14.77 0.97 0.65
CA ARG A 86 15.33 -0.36 0.90
C ARG A 86 15.11 -1.27 -0.31
N ILE A 87 16.11 -2.08 -0.65
CA ILE A 87 15.92 -3.20 -1.58
C ILE A 87 15.52 -4.44 -0.79
N LEU A 88 14.51 -5.16 -1.27
CA LEU A 88 14.13 -6.48 -0.75
C LEU A 88 14.56 -7.56 -1.73
N GLY A 89 15.38 -8.49 -1.24
CA GLY A 89 15.89 -9.63 -1.97
C GLY A 89 15.11 -10.92 -1.71
N PRO A 90 15.38 -11.97 -2.50
CA PRO A 90 16.35 -12.02 -3.60
C PRO A 90 15.88 -11.23 -4.83
N ALA A 91 16.78 -11.09 -5.81
CA ALA A 91 16.40 -10.53 -7.11
C ALA A 91 15.24 -11.33 -7.73
N ARG A 92 14.31 -10.62 -8.38
CA ARG A 92 13.10 -11.19 -9.00
C ARG A 92 13.22 -11.21 -10.52
N SER A 93 12.20 -11.70 -11.20
CA SER A 93 12.10 -11.63 -12.67
C SER A 93 11.88 -10.20 -13.18
N MET A 94 11.26 -9.34 -12.36
CA MET A 94 10.90 -7.96 -12.71
C MET A 94 11.20 -7.00 -11.56
N THR A 95 11.46 -5.74 -11.93
CA THR A 95 11.62 -4.66 -10.97
C THR A 95 10.28 -4.05 -10.62
N GLN A 96 10.08 -3.79 -9.33
CA GLN A 96 8.87 -3.19 -8.80
C GLN A 96 9.23 -2.30 -7.61
N ALA A 97 8.62 -1.12 -7.53
CA ALA A 97 8.73 -0.21 -6.40
C ALA A 97 7.37 -0.10 -5.72
N GLU A 98 7.35 -0.34 -4.41
CA GLU A 98 6.17 -0.24 -3.56
C GLU A 98 6.33 0.98 -2.64
N ILE A 99 5.39 1.92 -2.72
CA ILE A 99 5.41 3.17 -1.95
C ILE A 99 4.03 3.45 -1.32
N SER A 100 3.96 4.35 -0.34
CA SER A 100 2.66 4.81 0.17
C SER A 100 2.08 5.96 -0.68
N TRP A 101 0.81 6.32 -0.46
CA TRP A 101 0.22 7.48 -1.12
C TRP A 101 0.94 8.79 -0.75
N THR A 102 1.33 8.92 0.51
CA THR A 102 2.12 10.06 0.99
C THR A 102 3.44 10.19 0.23
N ASP A 103 4.09 9.08 -0.10
CA ASP A 103 5.30 9.07 -0.91
C ASP A 103 5.02 9.50 -2.36
N ALA A 104 3.92 9.03 -2.94
CA ALA A 104 3.51 9.40 -4.29
C ALA A 104 3.31 10.93 -4.42
N MET A 105 2.66 11.54 -3.42
CA MET A 105 2.48 13.00 -3.35
C MET A 105 3.81 13.78 -3.25
N LYS A 106 4.82 13.20 -2.61
CA LYS A 106 6.16 13.78 -2.50
C LYS A 106 6.93 13.68 -3.83
N LEU A 107 6.83 12.53 -4.48
CA LEU A 107 7.47 12.26 -5.77
C LEU A 107 6.76 12.98 -6.94
N GLY A 108 5.48 13.31 -6.80
CA GLY A 108 4.69 13.98 -7.83
C GLY A 108 4.22 13.02 -8.92
N VAL A 109 3.78 11.83 -8.52
CA VAL A 109 3.39 10.71 -9.38
C VAL A 109 2.05 10.14 -8.90
N ASN A 110 1.33 9.42 -9.77
CA ASN A 110 0.00 8.89 -9.46
C ASN A 110 -0.11 7.36 -9.68
N PRO A 111 0.68 6.56 -8.92
CA PRO A 111 0.68 5.11 -9.07
C PRO A 111 -0.66 4.47 -8.67
N PRO A 112 -1.07 3.39 -9.36
CA PRO A 112 -2.26 2.65 -8.98
C PRO A 112 -2.04 1.83 -7.70
N ILE A 113 -3.14 1.53 -6.98
CA ILE A 113 -3.15 0.51 -5.93
C ILE A 113 -3.22 -0.86 -6.60
N ARG A 114 -2.24 -1.74 -6.33
CA ARG A 114 -2.12 -3.06 -6.98
C ARG A 114 -1.57 -4.12 -6.04
N GLU A 115 -1.78 -5.37 -6.42
CA GLU A 115 -1.11 -6.52 -5.81
C GLU A 115 0.35 -6.61 -6.30
N SER A 116 1.26 -7.07 -5.43
CA SER A 116 2.66 -7.26 -5.80
C SER A 116 2.78 -8.29 -6.94
N GLY A 117 3.36 -7.89 -8.07
CA GLY A 117 3.44 -8.63 -9.33
C GLY A 117 2.53 -8.10 -10.44
N ASP A 118 1.49 -7.32 -10.11
CA ASP A 118 0.59 -6.70 -11.09
C ASP A 118 1.03 -5.26 -11.41
N ILE A 119 2.03 -5.15 -12.30
CA ILE A 119 2.70 -3.89 -12.63
C ILE A 119 2.33 -3.32 -14.01
N GLU A 120 1.48 -4.00 -14.78
CA GLU A 120 1.17 -3.58 -16.15
C GLU A 120 0.41 -2.24 -16.16
N GLY A 121 0.92 -1.29 -16.95
CA GLY A 121 0.37 0.06 -17.06
C GLY A 121 0.45 0.87 -15.77
N SER A 122 1.29 0.44 -14.81
CA SER A 122 1.58 1.22 -13.61
C SER A 122 2.48 2.41 -13.92
N GLU A 123 2.58 3.32 -12.95
CA GLU A 123 3.27 4.60 -13.13
C GLU A 123 4.78 4.43 -13.32
N ALA A 124 5.37 5.34 -14.10
CA ALA A 124 6.79 5.35 -14.39
C ALA A 124 7.59 6.03 -13.28
N ILE A 125 8.85 5.61 -13.09
CA ILE A 125 9.71 6.21 -12.06
C ILE A 125 11.20 6.07 -12.37
N THR A 126 12.03 6.97 -11.86
CA THR A 126 13.50 6.82 -11.95
C THR A 126 14.05 6.20 -10.67
N ILE A 127 14.90 5.19 -10.81
CA ILE A 127 15.63 4.55 -9.72
C ILE A 127 17.13 4.81 -9.91
N ILE A 128 17.80 5.28 -8.85
CA ILE A 128 19.20 5.69 -8.89
C ILE A 128 19.97 4.89 -7.85
N GLY A 129 21.02 4.22 -8.31
CA GLY A 129 21.98 3.46 -7.51
C GLY A 129 23.38 4.08 -7.57
N PRO A 130 24.36 3.47 -6.89
CA PRO A 130 25.71 4.01 -6.81
C PRO A 130 26.51 3.93 -8.13
N LYS A 131 26.13 3.05 -9.06
CA LYS A 131 26.83 2.86 -10.36
C LYS A 131 26.05 3.32 -11.58
N GLY A 132 24.78 3.69 -11.41
CA GLY A 132 23.93 4.08 -12.52
C GLY A 132 22.52 4.45 -12.08
N SER A 133 21.70 4.80 -13.05
CA SER A 133 20.27 5.02 -12.90
C SER A 133 19.50 4.29 -14.00
N LEU A 134 18.25 3.98 -13.73
CA LEU A 134 17.32 3.43 -14.71
C LEU A 134 15.99 4.17 -14.65
N PHE A 135 15.39 4.36 -15.81
CA PHE A 135 14.01 4.81 -15.94
C PHE A 135 13.12 3.58 -16.10
N LEU A 136 12.25 3.35 -15.13
CA LEU A 136 11.31 2.25 -15.12
C LEU A 136 10.01 2.75 -15.73
N GLU A 137 9.69 2.30 -16.96
CA GLU A 137 8.49 2.72 -17.68
C GLU A 137 7.18 2.27 -16.99
N GLN A 138 7.23 1.13 -16.29
CA GLN A 138 6.16 0.64 -15.44
C GLN A 138 6.74 -0.17 -14.28
N GLY A 139 6.13 -0.07 -13.10
CA GLY A 139 6.49 -0.84 -11.91
C GLY A 139 6.40 -0.08 -10.60
N LEU A 140 5.95 1.19 -10.62
CA LEU A 140 5.63 1.92 -9.40
C LEU A 140 4.17 1.71 -9.01
N ILE A 141 3.95 1.13 -7.83
CA ILE A 141 2.62 0.85 -7.29
C ILE A 141 2.49 1.31 -5.83
N ILE A 142 1.24 1.49 -5.40
CA ILE A 142 0.88 1.47 -3.98
C ILE A 142 0.48 0.05 -3.65
N ALA A 143 1.11 -0.54 -2.63
CA ALA A 143 0.86 -1.92 -2.27
C ALA A 143 -0.57 -2.06 -1.70
N GLN A 144 -1.38 -2.92 -2.31
CA GLN A 144 -2.68 -3.29 -1.74
C GLN A 144 -2.50 -4.18 -0.51
N ALA A 145 -3.23 -3.89 0.57
CA ALA A 145 -3.26 -4.72 1.76
C ALA A 145 -3.63 -6.18 1.44
N HIS A 146 -2.85 -7.11 1.99
CA HIS A 146 -3.04 -8.54 1.75
C HIS A 146 -2.57 -9.40 2.92
N ILE A 147 -3.00 -10.65 2.95
CA ILE A 147 -2.60 -11.65 3.94
C ILE A 147 -1.95 -12.82 3.22
N HIS A 148 -0.70 -13.08 3.56
CA HIS A 148 -0.01 -14.31 3.20
C HIS A 148 -0.49 -15.44 4.11
N MET A 149 -0.85 -16.59 3.54
CA MET A 149 -1.30 -17.76 4.28
C MET A 149 -0.70 -19.05 3.69
N SER A 150 -0.36 -20.01 4.55
CA SER A 150 -0.19 -21.39 4.11
C SER A 150 -1.57 -22.02 3.80
N PRO A 151 -1.66 -23.12 3.04
CA PRO A 151 -2.93 -23.83 2.84
C PRO A 151 -3.57 -24.29 4.16
N LYS A 152 -2.75 -24.64 5.16
CA LYS A 152 -3.22 -24.99 6.51
C LYS A 152 -3.84 -23.78 7.22
N ASP A 153 -3.24 -22.60 7.13
CA ASP A 153 -3.81 -21.38 7.70
C ASP A 153 -5.11 -21.00 6.98
N ALA A 154 -5.13 -21.04 5.66
CA ALA A 154 -6.34 -20.74 4.88
C ALA A 154 -7.51 -21.67 5.26
N ALA A 155 -7.24 -22.96 5.43
CA ALA A 155 -8.22 -23.92 5.94
C ALA A 155 -8.67 -23.60 7.38
N ARG A 156 -7.75 -23.21 8.27
CA ARG A 156 -8.07 -22.80 9.65
C ARG A 156 -9.02 -21.59 9.68
N PHE A 157 -8.73 -20.57 8.89
CA PHE A 157 -9.57 -19.37 8.80
C PHE A 157 -10.84 -19.59 7.96
N GLY A 158 -10.87 -20.66 7.16
CA GLY A 158 -11.97 -20.99 6.27
C GLY A 158 -12.09 -20.00 5.11
N VAL A 159 -10.95 -19.64 4.51
CA VAL A 159 -10.84 -18.71 3.37
C VAL A 159 -10.05 -19.36 2.23
N GLN A 160 -10.12 -18.76 1.04
CA GLN A 160 -9.48 -19.29 -0.15
C GLN A 160 -8.54 -18.28 -0.80
N ASN A 161 -7.58 -18.78 -1.60
CA ASN A 161 -6.73 -17.91 -2.42
C ASN A 161 -7.57 -17.03 -3.33
N GLY A 162 -7.26 -15.74 -3.40
CA GLY A 162 -7.99 -14.81 -4.25
C GLY A 162 -9.16 -14.10 -3.56
N GLU A 163 -9.62 -14.62 -2.41
CA GLU A 163 -10.72 -14.05 -1.64
C GLU A 163 -10.36 -12.68 -1.04
N TYR A 164 -11.37 -11.83 -0.82
CA TYR A 164 -11.22 -10.57 -0.12
C TYR A 164 -11.97 -10.62 1.21
N VAL A 165 -11.29 -10.21 2.28
CA VAL A 165 -11.82 -10.26 3.65
C VAL A 165 -11.81 -8.87 4.30
N THR A 166 -12.44 -8.79 5.47
CA THR A 166 -12.29 -7.67 6.40
C THR A 166 -11.41 -8.11 7.56
N VAL A 167 -10.40 -7.30 7.89
CA VAL A 167 -9.57 -7.47 9.09
C VAL A 167 -9.80 -6.28 10.00
N GLU A 168 -10.18 -6.55 11.23
CA GLU A 168 -10.26 -5.53 12.27
C GLU A 168 -9.01 -5.57 13.13
N THR A 169 -8.59 -4.40 13.60
CA THR A 169 -7.46 -4.26 14.50
C THR A 169 -7.88 -3.58 15.78
N ASP A 170 -7.42 -4.13 16.90
CA ASP A 170 -7.56 -3.50 18.19
C ASP A 170 -6.54 -2.38 18.38
N GLY A 171 -6.68 -1.62 19.47
CA GLY A 171 -5.73 -0.60 19.89
C GLY A 171 -6.39 0.75 20.19
N ILE A 172 -5.57 1.80 20.24
CA ILE A 172 -6.05 3.16 20.56
C ILE A 172 -6.95 3.71 19.45
N ARG A 173 -6.71 3.30 18.21
CA ARG A 173 -7.48 3.73 17.04
C ARG A 173 -7.91 2.49 16.22
N PRO A 174 -8.93 1.76 16.69
CA PRO A 174 -9.38 0.56 16.00
C PRO A 174 -9.95 0.91 14.64
N ILE A 175 -9.59 0.14 13.62
CA ILE A 175 -10.12 0.28 12.26
C ILE A 175 -10.40 -1.08 11.65
N ALA A 176 -11.30 -1.09 10.66
CA ALA A 176 -11.57 -2.24 9.83
C ALA A 176 -10.97 -2.02 8.44
N TYR A 177 -9.96 -2.82 8.09
CA TYR A 177 -9.41 -2.91 6.75
C TYR A 177 -10.33 -3.78 5.91
N ARG A 178 -10.99 -3.18 4.91
CA ARG A 178 -11.87 -3.88 3.98
C ARG A 178 -11.13 -4.20 2.69
N GLN A 179 -11.59 -5.23 1.98
CA GLN A 179 -10.99 -5.67 0.73
C GLN A 179 -9.52 -6.06 0.88
N VAL A 180 -9.18 -6.74 1.98
CA VAL A 180 -7.85 -7.30 2.20
C VAL A 180 -7.75 -8.62 1.43
N LYS A 181 -6.78 -8.72 0.52
CA LYS A 181 -6.62 -9.89 -0.35
C LYS A 181 -6.03 -11.08 0.40
N ILE A 182 -6.58 -12.29 0.21
CA ILE A 182 -5.98 -13.54 0.66
C ILE A 182 -5.06 -14.12 -0.42
N ARG A 183 -3.81 -14.41 -0.05
CA ARG A 183 -2.81 -15.05 -0.90
C ARG A 183 -2.34 -16.33 -0.24
N VAL A 184 -2.61 -17.47 -0.88
CA VAL A 184 -2.28 -18.80 -0.33
C VAL A 184 -1.15 -19.43 -1.13
N SER A 185 -0.11 -19.89 -0.43
CA SER A 185 1.01 -20.64 -1.00
C SER A 185 1.69 -21.46 0.07
N GLU A 186 2.24 -22.63 -0.29
CA GLU A 186 3.09 -23.45 0.59
C GLU A 186 4.34 -22.71 1.07
N ARG A 187 4.74 -21.63 0.37
CA ARG A 187 5.90 -20.81 0.70
C ARG A 187 5.58 -19.66 1.66
N TYR A 188 4.32 -19.44 1.99
CA TYR A 188 3.89 -18.32 2.80
C TYR A 188 3.80 -18.65 4.27
N ARG A 189 4.17 -17.66 5.09
CA ARG A 189 3.92 -17.64 6.52
C ARG A 189 2.76 -16.69 6.79
N LEU A 190 1.88 -17.04 7.73
CA LEU A 190 0.75 -16.20 8.13
C LEU A 190 1.20 -14.80 8.54
N GLU A 191 0.85 -13.79 7.74
CA GLU A 191 1.10 -12.39 8.05
C GLU A 191 0.26 -11.49 7.14
N MET A 192 -0.36 -10.47 7.72
CA MET A 192 -1.00 -9.39 6.99
C MET A 192 0.01 -8.27 6.73
N HIS A 193 0.10 -7.83 5.49
CA HIS A 193 0.98 -6.75 5.06
C HIS A 193 0.12 -5.52 4.75
N ILE A 194 0.47 -4.42 5.39
CA ILE A 194 -0.10 -3.09 5.14
C ILE A 194 1.02 -2.08 4.91
N ASP A 195 0.73 -0.99 4.21
CA ASP A 195 1.71 0.10 4.04
C ASP A 195 1.81 1.01 5.27
N THR A 196 2.71 2.00 5.22
CA THR A 196 2.87 2.94 6.34
C THR A 196 1.70 3.88 6.54
N ASP A 197 0.97 4.26 5.49
CA ASP A 197 -0.18 5.16 5.60
C ASP A 197 -1.35 4.42 6.26
N GLU A 198 -1.58 3.17 5.87
CA GLU A 198 -2.53 2.24 6.46
C GLU A 198 -2.23 1.95 7.94
N ALA A 199 -0.95 1.75 8.29
CA ALA A 199 -0.54 1.55 9.68
C ALA A 199 -0.67 2.83 10.52
N ASN A 200 -0.32 3.99 9.95
CA ASN A 200 -0.47 5.28 10.63
C ASN A 200 -1.95 5.62 10.87
N ALA A 201 -2.85 5.20 9.99
CA ALA A 201 -4.29 5.39 10.14
C ALA A 201 -4.85 4.65 11.38
N SER A 202 -4.29 3.50 11.76
CA SER A 202 -4.67 2.68 12.92
C SER A 202 -3.75 2.85 14.13
N LEU A 203 -2.68 3.63 14.02
CA LEU A 203 -1.60 3.73 15.02
C LEU A 203 -0.95 2.38 15.33
N ILE A 204 -0.88 1.49 14.34
CA ILE A 204 -0.25 0.17 14.48
C ILE A 204 1.27 0.32 14.55
N THR A 205 1.87 -0.40 15.49
CA THR A 205 3.32 -0.57 15.61
C THR A 205 3.68 -2.06 15.54
N LYS A 206 4.98 -2.39 15.65
CA LYS A 206 5.45 -3.78 15.53
C LYS A 206 4.77 -4.69 16.55
N GLY A 207 4.40 -5.90 16.11
CA GLY A 207 3.79 -6.93 16.97
C GLY A 207 2.27 -6.77 17.13
N ALA A 208 1.63 -5.95 16.31
CA ALA A 208 0.18 -5.88 16.26
C ALA A 208 -0.43 -7.15 15.63
N PHE A 209 -1.67 -7.42 16.03
CA PHE A 209 -2.49 -8.49 15.50
C PHE A 209 -3.83 -7.91 15.02
N GLY A 210 -4.44 -8.58 14.06
CA GLY A 210 -5.82 -8.35 13.67
C GLY A 210 -6.63 -9.63 13.69
N HIS A 211 -7.94 -9.51 13.65
CA HIS A 211 -8.87 -10.63 13.55
C HIS A 211 -9.70 -10.53 12.29
N LEU A 212 -9.93 -11.67 11.66
CA LEU A 212 -10.75 -11.78 10.47
C LEU A 212 -12.23 -11.68 10.85
N VAL A 213 -12.95 -10.73 10.23
CA VAL A 213 -14.38 -10.59 10.42
C VAL A 213 -15.10 -11.24 9.24
N LYS A 214 -15.75 -12.38 9.47
CA LYS A 214 -16.63 -13.01 8.48
C LYS A 214 -17.88 -12.15 8.33
N PHE A 215 -18.13 -11.66 7.13
CA PHE A 215 -19.33 -10.89 6.83
C PHE A 215 -20.57 -11.79 6.97
N GLN A 216 -21.33 -11.63 8.05
CA GLN A 216 -22.67 -12.23 8.18
C GLN A 216 -23.68 -11.29 7.49
N GLY A 217 -23.69 -11.29 6.16
CA GLY A 217 -24.65 -10.51 5.39
C GLY A 217 -24.40 -10.59 3.89
N ASN A 218 -25.45 -10.86 3.12
CA ASN A 218 -25.40 -10.83 1.65
C ASN A 218 -25.07 -9.42 1.17
N LEU A 219 -23.82 -9.18 0.81
CA LEU A 219 -23.46 -8.06 -0.05
C LEU A 219 -23.72 -8.49 -1.49
N ASN A 220 -24.92 -8.18 -2.00
CA ASN A 220 -25.13 -8.05 -3.43
C ASN A 220 -24.29 -6.87 -3.93
N VAL A 221 -23.03 -7.11 -4.23
CA VAL A 221 -22.23 -6.20 -5.06
C VAL A 221 -22.64 -6.51 -6.49
N GLN A 222 -23.61 -5.76 -7.01
CA GLN A 222 -23.75 -5.66 -8.45
C GLN A 222 -22.46 -5.02 -8.98
N GLN A 223 -21.72 -5.78 -9.78
CA GLN A 223 -20.71 -5.20 -10.66
C GLN A 223 -21.45 -4.28 -11.62
N GLU A 224 -21.40 -2.97 -11.36
CA GLU A 224 -21.74 -2.00 -12.40
C GLU A 224 -20.65 -2.05 -13.45
N THR A 225 -20.98 -2.70 -14.56
CA THR A 225 -20.26 -2.66 -15.81
C THR A 225 -20.15 -1.22 -16.30
N SER A 226 -18.97 -0.87 -16.78
CA SER A 226 -18.62 0.39 -17.43
C SER A 226 -19.67 0.85 -18.45
N ALA A 227 -20.35 1.95 -18.13
CA ALA A 227 -21.15 2.70 -19.08
C ALA A 227 -20.35 3.88 -19.63
N SER A 228 -20.13 3.86 -20.94
CA SER A 228 -19.67 4.97 -21.76
C SER A 228 -20.55 6.20 -21.52
N VAL A 229 -19.98 7.29 -20.98
CA VAL A 229 -20.69 8.56 -20.84
C VAL A 229 -20.53 9.37 -22.12
N THR A 230 -21.51 9.23 -23.00
CA THR A 230 -21.79 10.17 -24.08
C THR A 230 -22.23 11.51 -23.48
N LYS A 231 -21.62 12.60 -23.94
CA LYS A 231 -21.98 13.98 -23.55
C LYS A 231 -23.43 14.31 -23.94
N SER A 232 -24.24 14.66 -22.97
CA SER A 232 -25.48 15.42 -23.19
C SER A 232 -25.46 16.69 -22.34
N LYS A 233 -25.56 17.84 -23.02
CA LYS A 233 -25.76 19.16 -22.43
C LYS A 233 -27.12 19.20 -21.73
N VAL A 234 -27.13 19.59 -20.46
CA VAL A 234 -28.32 20.12 -19.79
C VAL A 234 -27.86 21.36 -19.00
N ASP A 235 -28.46 22.51 -19.31
CA ASP A 235 -28.26 23.78 -18.61
C ASP A 235 -28.93 23.71 -17.23
N ILE A 236 -28.17 23.28 -16.23
CA ILE A 236 -28.49 23.44 -14.81
C ILE A 236 -27.35 24.28 -14.20
N PRO A 237 -27.63 25.32 -13.41
CA PRO A 237 -26.58 26.11 -12.77
C PRO A 237 -25.74 25.20 -11.87
N TYR A 238 -24.44 25.10 -12.16
CA TYR A 238 -23.51 24.25 -11.42
C TYR A 238 -23.26 24.84 -10.03
N ILE A 239 -23.74 24.11 -9.02
CA ILE A 239 -23.48 24.40 -7.63
C ILE A 239 -22.14 23.77 -7.29
N TYR A 240 -21.16 24.62 -6.99
CA TYR A 240 -19.83 24.20 -6.65
C TYR A 240 -19.83 23.46 -5.29
N PRO A 241 -19.46 22.17 -5.25
CA PRO A 241 -19.70 21.32 -4.07
C PRO A 241 -18.62 21.47 -2.99
N LYS A 242 -17.47 22.07 -3.31
CA LYS A 242 -16.33 22.16 -2.38
C LYS A 242 -16.42 23.42 -1.53
N LYS A 243 -15.84 23.36 -0.32
CA LYS A 243 -15.77 24.49 0.62
C LYS A 243 -14.69 25.52 0.28
N LEU A 244 -13.88 25.27 -0.76
CA LEU A 244 -12.87 26.21 -1.24
C LEU A 244 -12.84 26.23 -2.77
N LEU A 245 -12.96 27.42 -3.37
CA LEU A 245 -12.76 27.66 -4.80
C LEU A 245 -11.33 28.16 -5.02
N SER A 246 -10.49 27.33 -5.65
CA SER A 246 -9.11 27.65 -6.02
C SER A 246 -9.02 28.14 -7.47
N ARG A 247 -7.85 28.66 -7.86
CA ARG A 247 -7.57 29.08 -9.24
C ARG A 247 -7.81 27.94 -10.24
N ASP A 248 -7.34 26.75 -9.89
CA ASP A 248 -7.33 25.62 -10.80
C ASP A 248 -8.78 25.11 -10.99
N ASP A 249 -9.60 25.15 -9.93
CA ASP A 249 -11.04 24.87 -10.03
C ASP A 249 -11.75 25.84 -11.01
N VAL A 250 -11.41 27.14 -11.01
CA VAL A 250 -12.01 28.11 -11.95
C VAL A 250 -11.62 27.81 -13.40
N LYS A 251 -10.39 27.36 -13.65
CA LYS A 251 -9.91 27.02 -14.99
C LYS A 251 -10.52 25.73 -15.52
N GLU A 252 -10.70 24.73 -14.66
CA GLU A 252 -11.23 23.42 -15.03
C GLU A 252 -12.73 23.46 -15.34
N LEU A 253 -13.50 24.28 -14.60
CA LEU A 253 -14.95 24.29 -14.74
C LEU A 253 -15.42 24.85 -16.09
N ASN A 254 -14.68 25.77 -16.72
CA ASN A 254 -15.00 26.35 -18.04
C ASN A 254 -16.49 26.76 -18.20
N MET A 255 -17.05 27.36 -17.16
CA MET A 255 -18.44 27.82 -17.10
C MET A 255 -18.51 29.35 -17.06
N LYS A 256 -19.63 29.92 -17.52
CA LYS A 256 -19.87 31.38 -17.43
C LYS A 256 -20.29 31.85 -16.03
N GLU A 257 -20.85 30.95 -15.23
CA GLU A 257 -21.30 31.24 -13.87
C GLU A 257 -21.03 30.07 -12.93
N ILE A 258 -20.50 30.36 -11.74
CA ILE A 258 -20.23 29.41 -10.66
C ILE A 258 -21.02 29.86 -9.42
N ILE A 259 -21.92 29.00 -8.93
CA ILE A 259 -22.69 29.27 -7.71
C ILE A 259 -22.06 28.53 -6.54
N LEU A 260 -21.71 29.27 -5.49
CA LEU A 260 -21.06 28.75 -4.28
C LEU A 260 -22.05 28.59 -3.13
N GLU A 261 -21.88 27.53 -2.34
CA GLU A 261 -22.61 27.37 -1.07
C GLU A 261 -22.14 28.37 -0.01
N LYS A 262 -23.02 28.74 0.93
CA LYS A 262 -22.68 29.68 2.01
C LYS A 262 -21.52 29.13 2.86
N GLY A 263 -20.53 29.99 3.14
CA GLY A 263 -19.31 29.63 3.86
C GLY A 263 -18.20 29.03 2.97
N THR A 264 -18.39 28.99 1.65
CA THR A 264 -17.32 28.61 0.72
C THR A 264 -16.27 29.72 0.65
N ILE A 265 -15.00 29.36 0.86
CA ILE A 265 -13.85 30.26 0.79
C ILE A 265 -13.46 30.41 -0.68
N ILE A 266 -13.30 31.66 -1.14
CA ILE A 266 -12.79 31.95 -2.48
C ILE A 266 -11.36 32.47 -2.32
N THR A 267 -10.38 31.77 -2.90
CA THR A 267 -8.99 32.25 -2.89
C THR A 267 -8.86 33.54 -3.73
N ALA A 268 -7.89 34.40 -3.40
CA ALA A 268 -7.63 35.62 -4.16
C ALA A 268 -7.33 35.31 -5.65
N LEU A 269 -6.50 34.29 -5.89
CA LEU A 269 -6.16 33.83 -7.25
C LEU A 269 -7.38 33.32 -8.02
N ALA A 270 -8.34 32.65 -7.36
CA ALA A 270 -9.59 32.24 -7.99
C ALA A 270 -10.44 33.45 -8.41
N ARG A 271 -10.51 34.51 -7.59
CA ARG A 271 -11.23 35.74 -7.94
C ARG A 271 -10.59 36.44 -9.13
N ASP A 272 -9.27 36.56 -9.13
CA ASP A 272 -8.54 37.21 -10.22
C ASP A 272 -8.71 36.43 -11.53
N THR A 273 -8.59 35.11 -11.48
CA THR A 273 -8.77 34.23 -12.64
C THR A 273 -10.21 34.24 -13.16
N ALA A 274 -11.21 34.26 -12.27
CA ALA A 274 -12.60 34.38 -12.67
C ALA A 274 -12.86 35.72 -13.38
N ARG A 275 -12.26 36.82 -12.90
CA ARG A 275 -12.34 38.14 -13.55
C ARG A 275 -11.68 38.14 -14.93
N GLU A 276 -10.49 37.56 -15.05
CA GLU A 276 -9.76 37.45 -16.33
C GLU A 276 -10.52 36.63 -17.37
N LEU A 277 -11.19 35.56 -16.93
CA LEU A 277 -11.95 34.66 -17.80
C LEU A 277 -13.42 35.10 -18.00
N GLY A 278 -13.84 36.22 -17.39
CA GLY A 278 -15.22 36.72 -17.51
C GLY A 278 -16.27 35.82 -16.85
N ILE A 279 -15.89 35.07 -15.83
CA ILE A 279 -16.74 34.11 -15.11
C ILE A 279 -17.38 34.80 -13.90
N SER A 280 -18.71 34.73 -13.79
CA SER A 280 -19.44 35.23 -12.62
C SER A 280 -19.35 34.22 -11.47
N VAL A 281 -18.98 34.67 -10.27
CA VAL A 281 -18.97 33.84 -9.05
C VAL A 281 -19.92 34.46 -8.04
N SER A 282 -21.00 33.75 -7.72
CA SER A 282 -22.03 34.21 -6.78
C SER A 282 -22.25 33.18 -5.68
N PHE A 283 -22.78 33.62 -4.53
CA PHE A 283 -23.23 32.69 -3.49
C PHE A 283 -24.70 32.39 -3.69
N ARG A 284 -25.09 31.13 -3.46
CA ARG A 284 -26.49 30.73 -3.38
C ARG A 284 -27.20 31.59 -2.34
N LYS A 285 -28.24 32.30 -2.77
CA LYS A 285 -29.09 33.12 -1.89
C LYS A 285 -29.82 32.26 -0.86
#